data_AF-A0A838VV15-F1
#
_entry.id   AF-A0A838VV15-F1
#
_cell.length_a   1.000
_cell.length_b   1.000
_cell.length_c   1.000
_cell.angle_alpha   90.00
_cell.angle_beta   90.00
_cell.angle_gamma   90.00
#
_symmetry.space_group_name_H-M   'P 1'
#
loop_
_entity.id
_entity.type
_entity.pdbx_description
1 polymer ?
#
loop_
_entity_poly.entity_id
_entity_poly.type
_entity_poly.pdbx_seq_one_letter_code
_entity_poly.pdbx_strand_id
1 'polypeptide(L)'
;MIELEKIEPQTLPCLSLFERKNLPIMSAVYFVISSPNVIQYIGRTNNLRVRWQNHHRLNKLEEYEDCKIAWLEVSNSDLLPAIELALIEYFKPPLNRTGVNGKPKCELEPDVVDTKALRVSQFCERFDATLKRYRISAKKLSEETKVSENHISEFRRGKCDISTTVLLRLLDGMETLASDSKQHFYQMMSGQNQLQSSLKYSLTEIIQVADEDELLDAMSAIANRFRCIRNSSTVESDSPSSTLHRRH
;
A
#
# COMPACT_ATOMS: atom_id res chain seq x y z
N MET A 1 14.37 5.97 -2.49
CA MET A 1 13.18 6.02 -3.37
C MET A 1 13.64 5.56 -4.74
N ILE A 2 13.01 4.56 -5.34
CA ILE A 2 13.42 4.06 -6.67
C ILE A 2 12.79 4.98 -7.71
N GLU A 3 13.61 5.57 -8.59
CA GLU A 3 13.15 6.40 -9.70
C GLU A 3 12.69 5.47 -10.84
N LEU A 4 11.38 5.28 -10.98
CA LEU A 4 10.78 4.33 -11.93
C LEU A 4 11.10 4.66 -13.39
N GLU A 5 11.27 5.94 -13.71
CA GLU A 5 11.58 6.45 -15.05
C GLU A 5 12.96 5.97 -15.56
N LYS A 6 13.86 5.55 -14.66
CA LYS A 6 15.18 5.04 -15.01
C LYS A 6 15.20 3.53 -15.26
N ILE A 7 14.08 2.83 -15.01
CA ILE A 7 14.01 1.39 -15.26
C ILE A 7 13.65 1.18 -16.72
N GLU A 8 14.59 0.65 -17.50
CA GLU A 8 14.39 0.24 -18.87
C GLU A 8 14.33 -1.30 -18.95
N PRO A 9 13.14 -1.93 -18.96
CA PRO A 9 13.04 -3.40 -18.86
C PRO A 9 13.73 -4.16 -19.99
N GLN A 10 14.02 -3.47 -21.11
CA GLN A 10 14.69 -4.05 -22.27
C GLN A 10 16.20 -4.21 -22.10
N THR A 11 16.82 -3.44 -21.21
CA THR A 11 18.27 -3.47 -20.96
C THR A 11 18.64 -4.34 -19.77
N LEU A 12 17.64 -4.80 -19.01
CA LEU A 12 17.81 -5.72 -17.88
C LEU A 12 18.32 -7.10 -18.36
N PRO A 13 19.03 -7.83 -17.48
CA PRO A 13 19.33 -9.24 -17.71
C PRO A 13 18.06 -10.01 -18.09
N CYS A 14 18.13 -10.77 -19.17
CA CYS A 14 16.97 -11.50 -19.68
C CYS A 14 17.35 -12.87 -20.28
N LEU A 15 16.35 -13.75 -20.36
CA LEU A 15 16.42 -15.04 -21.04
C LEU A 15 15.16 -15.25 -21.88
N SER A 16 15.25 -16.07 -22.92
CA SER A 16 14.05 -16.54 -23.61
C SER A 16 13.12 -17.28 -22.64
N LEU A 17 11.81 -17.18 -22.86
CA LEU A 17 10.80 -17.94 -22.10
C LEU A 17 11.04 -19.46 -22.18
N PHE A 18 11.61 -19.94 -23.28
CA PHE A 18 11.96 -21.35 -23.48
C PHE A 18 13.21 -21.77 -22.68
N GLU A 19 14.06 -20.81 -22.31
CA GLU A 19 15.28 -21.02 -21.54
C GLU A 19 15.08 -20.79 -20.04
N ARG A 20 13.83 -20.60 -19.59
CA ARG A 20 13.46 -20.30 -18.19
C ARG A 20 14.08 -21.23 -17.13
N LYS A 21 14.48 -22.45 -17.50
CA LYS A 21 15.19 -23.38 -16.60
C LYS A 21 16.56 -22.83 -16.13
N ASN A 22 17.16 -21.93 -16.90
CA ASN A 22 18.47 -21.33 -16.64
C ASN A 22 18.40 -20.05 -15.80
N LEU A 23 17.21 -19.63 -15.36
CA LEU A 23 17.04 -18.43 -14.52
C LEU A 23 17.85 -18.52 -13.22
N PRO A 24 18.31 -17.39 -12.67
CA PRO A 24 19.07 -17.37 -11.41
C PRO A 24 18.22 -17.68 -10.17
N ILE A 25 18.88 -18.09 -9.08
CA ILE A 25 18.26 -18.27 -7.76
C ILE A 25 18.41 -16.95 -7.00
N MET A 26 17.42 -16.07 -7.12
CA MET A 26 17.44 -14.75 -6.47
C MET A 26 16.03 -14.19 -6.25
N SER A 27 15.93 -13.21 -5.36
CA SER A 27 14.74 -12.38 -5.18
C SER A 27 14.69 -11.32 -6.27
N ALA A 28 13.57 -11.23 -6.97
CA ALA A 28 13.46 -10.35 -8.13
C ALA A 28 12.01 -9.93 -8.42
N VAL A 29 11.89 -8.78 -9.07
CA VAL A 29 10.73 -8.44 -9.91
C VAL A 29 11.09 -8.75 -11.35
N TYR A 30 10.22 -9.46 -12.06
CA TYR A 30 10.45 -9.90 -13.42
C TYR A 30 9.37 -9.39 -14.37
N PHE A 31 9.79 -9.15 -15.61
CA PHE A 31 9.00 -8.66 -16.72
C PHE A 31 8.95 -9.75 -17.78
N VAL A 32 7.76 -10.04 -18.30
CA VAL A 32 7.59 -10.86 -19.49
C VAL A 32 7.29 -9.95 -20.64
N ILE A 33 8.18 -9.97 -21.63
CA ILE A 33 8.21 -9.02 -22.74
C ILE A 33 8.07 -9.81 -24.04
N SER A 34 7.05 -9.52 -24.85
CA SER A 34 6.89 -10.08 -26.19
C SER A 34 7.44 -9.13 -27.25
N SER A 35 7.60 -9.60 -28.48
CA SER A 35 7.90 -8.72 -29.62
C SER A 35 6.76 -7.73 -29.91
N PRO A 36 7.02 -6.47 -30.32
CA PRO A 36 8.33 -5.80 -30.46
C PRO A 36 8.73 -4.99 -29.21
N ASN A 37 8.72 -5.62 -28.03
CA ASN A 37 8.96 -5.07 -26.69
C ASN A 37 7.72 -4.60 -25.92
N VAL A 38 6.63 -5.35 -26.03
CA VAL A 38 5.43 -5.12 -25.22
C VAL A 38 5.53 -5.90 -23.91
N ILE A 39 5.42 -5.21 -22.77
CA ILE A 39 5.41 -5.85 -21.46
C ILE A 39 4.02 -6.49 -21.25
N GLN A 40 3.98 -7.82 -21.33
CA GLN A 40 2.75 -8.60 -21.18
C GLN A 40 2.40 -8.83 -19.71
N TYR A 41 3.41 -9.06 -18.87
CA TYR A 41 3.22 -9.42 -17.47
C TYR A 41 4.38 -8.94 -16.59
N ILE A 42 4.08 -8.53 -15.37
CA ILE A 42 5.04 -8.24 -14.31
C ILE A 42 4.71 -9.11 -13.10
N GLY A 43 5.72 -9.71 -12.49
CA GLY A 43 5.54 -10.48 -11.26
C GLY A 43 6.73 -10.36 -10.32
N ARG A 44 6.55 -10.77 -9.06
CA ARG A 44 7.64 -10.87 -8.08
C ARG A 44 7.84 -12.28 -7.55
N THR A 45 9.02 -12.52 -6.98
CA THR A 45 9.38 -13.77 -6.30
C THR A 45 10.61 -13.62 -5.42
N ASN A 46 10.73 -14.46 -4.40
CA ASN A 46 11.96 -14.61 -3.61
C ASN A 46 12.97 -15.57 -4.27
N ASN A 47 12.53 -16.33 -5.27
CA ASN A 47 13.37 -17.26 -6.03
C ASN A 47 12.86 -17.35 -7.47
N LEU A 48 13.59 -16.69 -8.38
CA LEU A 48 13.21 -16.57 -9.78
C LEU A 48 13.16 -17.93 -10.50
N ARG A 49 14.20 -18.76 -10.36
CA ARG A 49 14.22 -20.12 -10.93
C ARG A 49 13.02 -20.96 -10.48
N VAL A 50 12.74 -21.02 -9.18
CA VAL A 50 11.65 -21.86 -8.64
C VAL A 50 10.28 -21.36 -9.09
N ARG A 51 10.08 -20.03 -9.12
CA ARG A 51 8.80 -19.44 -9.54
C ARG A 51 8.38 -19.83 -10.96
N TRP A 52 9.35 -20.06 -11.82
CA TRP A 52 9.16 -20.39 -13.23
C TRP A 52 9.05 -21.89 -13.52
N GLN A 53 9.18 -22.77 -12.52
CA GLN A 53 8.91 -24.21 -12.67
C GLN A 53 7.40 -24.49 -12.84
N ASN A 54 6.56 -23.82 -12.04
CA ASN A 54 5.09 -24.00 -12.03
C ASN A 54 4.37 -22.67 -12.24
N HIS A 55 4.79 -21.89 -13.24
CA HIS A 55 4.28 -20.53 -13.41
C HIS A 55 2.82 -20.52 -13.89
N HIS A 56 1.90 -20.02 -13.06
CA HIS A 56 0.45 -20.06 -13.31
C HIS A 56 -0.04 -19.38 -14.61
N ARG A 57 0.76 -18.50 -15.23
CA ARG A 57 0.46 -17.87 -16.53
C ARG A 57 1.26 -18.44 -17.70
N LEU A 58 2.05 -19.49 -17.49
CA LEU A 58 2.95 -20.02 -18.51
C LEU A 58 2.20 -20.34 -19.80
N ASN A 59 1.10 -21.09 -19.72
CA ASN A 59 0.31 -21.47 -20.90
C ASN A 59 -0.13 -20.26 -21.73
N LYS A 60 -0.57 -19.18 -21.07
CA LYS A 60 -0.99 -17.94 -21.74
C LYS A 60 0.19 -17.13 -22.28
N LEU A 61 1.34 -17.20 -21.63
CA LEU A 61 2.56 -16.52 -22.08
C LEU A 61 3.19 -17.22 -23.28
N GLU A 62 3.02 -18.53 -23.40
CA GLU A 62 3.47 -19.33 -24.55
C GLU A 62 2.64 -19.05 -25.82
N GLU A 63 1.47 -18.39 -25.71
CA GLU A 63 0.67 -17.92 -26.86
C GLU A 63 1.29 -16.69 -27.57
N TYR A 64 2.22 -15.99 -26.92
CA TYR A 64 2.87 -14.80 -27.47
C TYR A 64 4.19 -15.15 -28.16
N GLU A 65 4.43 -14.54 -29.31
CA GLU A 65 5.68 -14.70 -30.06
C GLU A 65 6.86 -14.01 -29.35
N ASP A 66 8.03 -14.66 -29.41
CA ASP A 66 9.34 -14.17 -28.95
C ASP A 66 9.32 -13.58 -27.53
N CYS A 67 8.69 -14.30 -26.59
CA CYS A 67 8.69 -13.91 -25.20
C CYS A 67 10.05 -14.08 -24.54
N LYS A 68 10.51 -13.03 -23.86
CA LYS A 68 11.65 -13.04 -22.95
C LYS A 68 11.24 -12.69 -21.52
N ILE A 69 11.99 -13.21 -20.56
CA ILE A 69 11.87 -12.94 -19.14
C ILE A 69 13.05 -12.05 -18.76
N ALA A 70 12.79 -10.77 -18.50
CA ALA A 70 13.78 -9.82 -17.97
C ALA A 70 13.57 -9.65 -16.46
N TRP A 71 14.62 -9.36 -15.68
CA TRP A 71 14.48 -9.24 -14.23
C TRP A 71 15.33 -8.14 -13.60
N LEU A 72 14.78 -7.59 -12.52
CA LEU A 72 15.44 -6.69 -11.59
C LEU A 72 15.67 -7.44 -10.28
N GLU A 73 16.93 -7.65 -9.91
CA GLU A 73 17.28 -8.22 -8.61
C GLU A 73 16.91 -7.23 -7.49
N VAL A 74 16.30 -7.75 -6.42
CA VAL A 74 15.91 -6.96 -5.25
C VAL A 74 16.46 -7.64 -4.01
N SER A 75 17.50 -7.07 -3.41
CA SER A 75 18.17 -7.65 -2.24
C SER A 75 17.30 -7.66 -0.99
N ASN A 76 16.43 -6.65 -0.82
CA ASN A 76 15.47 -6.60 0.28
C ASN A 76 14.09 -7.11 -0.17
N SER A 77 13.77 -8.36 0.18
CA SER A 77 12.52 -9.02 -0.19
C SER A 77 11.26 -8.29 0.30
N ASP A 78 11.35 -7.52 1.38
CA ASP A 78 10.19 -6.79 1.94
C ASP A 78 9.71 -5.66 1.01
N LEU A 79 10.59 -5.20 0.10
CA LEU A 79 10.25 -4.18 -0.89
C LEU A 79 9.58 -4.77 -2.14
N LEU A 80 9.66 -6.09 -2.36
CA LEU A 80 9.12 -6.72 -3.57
C LEU A 80 7.64 -6.40 -3.84
N PRO A 81 6.71 -6.42 -2.84
CA PRO A 81 5.31 -6.06 -3.08
C PRO A 81 5.16 -4.61 -3.55
N ALA A 82 5.85 -3.67 -2.90
CA ALA A 82 5.76 -2.26 -3.23
C ALA A 82 6.33 -1.96 -4.63
N ILE A 83 7.47 -2.58 -4.97
CA ILE A 83 8.12 -2.42 -6.27
C ILE A 83 7.26 -3.04 -7.39
N GLU A 84 6.74 -4.26 -7.20
CA GLU A 84 5.85 -4.91 -8.17
C GLU A 84 4.62 -4.04 -8.45
N LEU A 85 3.95 -3.54 -7.41
CA LEU A 85 2.77 -2.70 -7.55
C LEU A 85 3.08 -1.41 -8.32
N ALA A 86 4.16 -0.71 -7.97
CA ALA A 86 4.56 0.52 -8.64
C ALA A 86 4.86 0.28 -10.14
N LEU A 87 5.51 -0.84 -10.48
CA LEU A 87 5.83 -1.19 -11.86
C LEU A 87 4.59 -1.62 -12.66
N ILE A 88 3.67 -2.39 -12.05
CA ILE A 88 2.39 -2.74 -12.70
C ILE A 88 1.58 -1.47 -12.97
N GLU A 89 1.55 -0.52 -12.04
CA GLU A 89 0.81 0.73 -12.21
C GLU A 89 1.41 1.60 -13.31
N TYR A 90 2.75 1.70 -13.35
CA TYR A 90 3.47 2.46 -14.36
C TYR A 90 3.36 1.85 -15.76
N PHE A 91 3.65 0.55 -15.91
CA PHE A 91 3.72 -0.12 -17.21
C PHE A 91 2.39 -0.68 -17.71
N LYS A 92 1.39 -0.82 -16.83
CA LYS A 92 0.02 -1.28 -17.16
C LYS A 92 -0.05 -2.60 -17.97
N PRO A 93 0.72 -3.66 -17.62
CA PRO A 93 0.79 -4.89 -18.40
C PRO A 93 -0.58 -5.60 -18.55
N PRO A 94 -0.97 -6.03 -19.77
CA PRO A 94 -2.29 -6.61 -20.04
C PRO A 94 -2.64 -7.82 -19.17
N LEU A 95 -1.67 -8.71 -18.91
CA LEU A 95 -1.93 -9.93 -18.16
C LEU A 95 -2.11 -9.68 -16.67
N ASN A 96 -1.56 -8.61 -16.09
CA ASN A 96 -1.81 -8.28 -14.68
C ASN A 96 -3.24 -7.82 -14.39
N ARG A 97 -3.95 -7.34 -15.44
CA ARG A 97 -5.32 -6.82 -15.36
C ARG A 97 -6.39 -7.87 -15.66
N THR A 98 -6.00 -9.01 -16.24
CA THR A 98 -6.91 -10.12 -16.51
C THR A 98 -6.83 -11.15 -15.39
N GLY A 99 -7.97 -11.64 -14.93
CA GLY A 99 -8.04 -12.84 -14.08
C GLY A 99 -7.45 -14.04 -14.81
N VAL A 100 -7.06 -15.09 -14.07
CA VAL A 100 -6.48 -16.33 -14.64
C VAL A 100 -7.39 -16.95 -15.73
N ASN A 101 -8.70 -16.69 -15.65
CA ASN A 101 -9.71 -17.18 -16.60
C ASN A 101 -10.02 -16.19 -17.75
N GLY A 102 -9.17 -15.20 -18.03
CA GLY A 102 -9.34 -14.26 -19.14
C GLY A 102 -10.41 -13.18 -18.94
N LYS A 103 -11.19 -13.22 -17.84
CA LYS A 103 -12.12 -12.14 -17.49
C LYS A 103 -11.33 -10.91 -17.01
N PRO A 104 -11.67 -9.69 -17.46
CA PRO A 104 -11.09 -8.47 -16.90
C PRO A 104 -11.37 -8.43 -15.39
N LYS A 105 -10.37 -8.07 -14.57
CA LYS A 105 -10.68 -7.47 -13.26
C LYS A 105 -11.46 -6.20 -13.59
N CYS A 106 -12.64 -6.01 -12.97
CA CYS A 106 -13.59 -4.93 -13.27
C CYS A 106 -12.92 -3.67 -13.80
N GLU A 107 -13.32 -3.21 -14.99
CA GLU A 107 -12.96 -1.90 -15.52
C GLU A 107 -13.36 -0.85 -14.48
N LEU A 108 -12.36 -0.18 -13.92
CA LEU A 108 -12.52 1.00 -13.09
C LEU A 108 -11.82 2.13 -13.83
N GLU A 109 -12.59 3.18 -14.09
CA GLU A 109 -12.18 4.46 -14.67
C GLU A 109 -10.87 4.99 -14.07
N PRO A 110 -10.06 5.73 -14.85
CA PRO A 110 -8.71 6.13 -14.47
C PRO A 110 -8.76 7.37 -13.57
N ASP A 111 -9.16 7.24 -12.30
CA ASP A 111 -8.94 8.34 -11.32
C ASP A 111 -8.98 7.96 -9.82
N VAL A 112 -8.92 6.67 -9.48
CA VAL A 112 -8.75 6.26 -8.07
C VAL A 112 -7.62 5.24 -7.98
N VAL A 113 -6.46 5.73 -7.53
CA VAL A 113 -5.33 4.94 -7.02
C VAL A 113 -5.87 3.67 -6.36
N ASP A 114 -5.44 2.49 -6.82
CA ASP A 114 -5.83 1.18 -6.29
C ASP A 114 -5.35 1.02 -4.85
N THR A 115 -6.11 1.65 -3.96
CA THR A 115 -6.01 1.64 -2.52
C THR A 115 -6.48 0.30 -1.96
N LYS A 116 -7.01 -0.62 -2.77
CA LYS A 116 -7.63 -1.86 -2.28
C LYS A 116 -6.58 -2.91 -1.93
N ALA A 117 -5.62 -3.19 -2.80
CA ALA A 117 -4.58 -4.18 -2.52
C ALA A 117 -3.65 -3.75 -1.37
N LEU A 118 -3.27 -2.45 -1.35
CA LEU A 118 -2.48 -1.87 -0.27
C LEU A 118 -3.26 -1.80 1.06
N ARG A 119 -4.58 -1.54 1.04
CA ARG A 119 -5.40 -1.57 2.26
C ARG A 119 -5.65 -2.99 2.77
N VAL A 120 -5.78 -3.99 1.90
CA VAL A 120 -5.95 -5.39 2.32
C VAL A 120 -4.68 -5.89 3.02
N SER A 121 -3.48 -5.54 2.53
CA SER A 121 -2.23 -5.87 3.24
C SER A 121 -2.15 -5.18 4.60
N GLN A 122 -2.46 -3.87 4.66
CA GLN A 122 -2.49 -3.12 5.93
C GLN A 122 -3.53 -3.65 6.91
N PHE A 123 -4.69 -4.12 6.43
CA PHE A 123 -5.75 -4.66 7.28
C PHE A 123 -5.28 -5.92 8.01
N CYS A 124 -4.76 -6.89 7.26
CA CYS A 124 -4.29 -8.16 7.81
C CYS A 124 -3.09 -7.96 8.74
N GLU A 125 -2.18 -7.05 8.39
CA GLU A 125 -1.04 -6.66 9.22
C GLU A 125 -1.47 -6.02 10.55
N ARG A 126 -2.41 -5.07 10.52
CA ARG A 126 -2.94 -4.41 11.73
C ARG A 126 -3.73 -5.37 12.61
N PHE A 127 -4.46 -6.30 11.97
CA PHE A 127 -5.18 -7.34 12.67
C PHE A 127 -4.20 -8.28 13.40
N ASP A 128 -3.15 -8.73 12.71
CA ASP A 128 -2.09 -9.56 13.29
C ASP A 128 -1.34 -8.83 14.42
N ALA A 129 -1.00 -7.56 14.22
CA ALA A 129 -0.33 -6.74 15.22
C ALA A 129 -1.19 -6.55 16.49
N THR A 130 -2.51 -6.40 16.33
CA THR A 130 -3.44 -6.33 17.46
C THR A 130 -3.47 -7.67 18.22
N LEU A 131 -3.59 -8.80 17.53
CA LEU A 131 -3.57 -10.11 18.18
C LEU A 131 -2.27 -10.34 18.98
N LYS A 132 -1.12 -9.94 18.42
CA LYS A 132 0.19 -10.01 19.10
C LYS A 132 0.23 -9.13 20.34
N ARG A 133 -0.25 -7.88 20.25
CA ARG A 133 -0.28 -6.91 21.36
C ARG A 133 -1.05 -7.44 22.57
N TYR A 134 -2.20 -8.06 22.32
CA TYR A 134 -3.10 -8.60 23.34
C TYR A 134 -2.86 -10.09 23.65
N ARG A 135 -1.83 -10.70 23.06
CA ARG A 135 -1.46 -12.12 23.24
C ARG A 135 -2.61 -13.09 22.94
N ILE A 136 -3.44 -12.75 21.95
CA ILE A 136 -4.54 -13.59 21.47
C ILE A 136 -3.97 -14.54 20.40
N SER A 137 -4.00 -15.85 20.67
CA SER A 137 -3.59 -16.85 19.69
C SER A 137 -4.73 -17.15 18.71
N ALA A 138 -4.38 -17.61 17.49
CA ALA A 138 -5.38 -18.03 16.50
C ALA A 138 -6.25 -19.19 17.03
N LYS A 139 -5.67 -20.09 17.84
CA LYS A 139 -6.40 -21.16 18.53
C LYS A 139 -7.48 -20.62 19.48
N LYS A 140 -7.12 -19.70 20.38
CA LYS A 140 -8.09 -19.10 21.32
C LYS A 140 -9.19 -18.35 20.59
N LEU A 141 -8.83 -17.59 19.56
CA LEU A 141 -9.79 -16.86 18.75
C LEU A 141 -10.70 -17.80 17.94
N SER A 142 -10.17 -18.95 17.50
CA SER A 142 -10.95 -19.97 16.80
C SER A 142 -12.03 -20.58 17.72
N GLU A 143 -11.65 -20.92 18.95
CA GLU A 143 -12.56 -21.47 19.96
C GLU A 143 -13.71 -20.50 20.27
N GLU A 144 -13.38 -19.21 20.45
CA GLU A 144 -14.36 -18.16 20.74
C GLU A 144 -15.30 -17.88 19.56
N THR A 145 -14.73 -17.77 18.35
CA THR A 145 -15.48 -17.25 17.20
C THR A 145 -16.10 -18.34 16.34
N LYS A 146 -15.77 -19.61 16.58
CA LYS A 146 -16.11 -20.78 15.74
C LYS A 146 -15.63 -20.64 14.28
N VAL A 147 -14.64 -19.78 14.03
CA VAL A 147 -13.91 -19.70 12.75
C VAL A 147 -12.71 -20.64 12.86
N SER A 148 -12.35 -21.38 11.82
CA SER A 148 -11.24 -22.32 11.93
C SER A 148 -9.88 -21.63 12.13
N GLU A 149 -9.04 -22.20 12.98
CA GLU A 149 -7.69 -21.68 13.27
C GLU A 149 -6.85 -21.49 11.99
N ASN A 150 -6.98 -22.41 11.03
CA ASN A 150 -6.28 -22.30 9.75
C ASN A 150 -6.73 -21.06 8.97
N HIS A 151 -8.03 -20.80 8.88
CA HIS A 151 -8.59 -19.63 8.19
C HIS A 151 -8.11 -18.32 8.84
N ILE A 152 -8.12 -18.25 10.17
CA ILE A 152 -7.59 -17.08 10.91
C ILE A 152 -6.10 -16.88 10.61
N SER A 153 -5.33 -17.97 10.54
CA SER A 153 -3.89 -17.91 10.28
C SER A 153 -3.56 -17.48 8.85
N GLU A 154 -4.33 -17.94 7.86
CA GLU A 154 -4.18 -17.51 6.48
C GLU A 154 -4.58 -16.05 6.30
N PHE A 155 -5.67 -15.62 6.94
CA PHE A 155 -6.13 -14.24 6.94
C PHE A 155 -5.07 -13.29 7.52
N ARG A 156 -4.52 -13.60 8.70
CA ARG A 156 -3.43 -12.83 9.34
C ARG A 156 -2.22 -12.63 8.43
N ARG A 157 -1.95 -13.59 7.53
CA ARG A 157 -0.83 -13.56 6.59
C ARG A 157 -1.19 -12.94 5.24
N GLY A 158 -2.41 -12.44 5.07
CA GLY A 158 -2.93 -11.91 3.81
C GLY A 158 -3.07 -12.95 2.71
N LYS A 159 -3.22 -14.24 3.07
CA LYS A 159 -3.31 -15.36 2.10
C LYS A 159 -4.74 -15.68 1.68
N CYS A 160 -5.74 -15.24 2.43
CA CYS A 160 -7.15 -15.38 2.07
C CYS A 160 -7.92 -14.11 2.46
N ASP A 161 -8.98 -13.83 1.70
CA ASP A 161 -9.97 -12.82 2.05
C ASP A 161 -11.03 -13.44 2.97
N ILE A 162 -11.64 -12.62 3.83
CA ILE A 162 -12.74 -13.02 4.70
C ILE A 162 -13.98 -12.18 4.43
N SER A 163 -15.17 -12.76 4.64
CA SER A 163 -16.41 -12.00 4.56
C SER A 163 -16.53 -11.00 5.70
N THR A 164 -17.32 -9.94 5.50
CA THR A 164 -17.62 -8.95 6.55
C THR A 164 -18.23 -9.60 7.79
N THR A 165 -19.06 -10.63 7.61
CA THR A 165 -19.68 -11.37 8.72
C THR A 165 -18.67 -12.16 9.54
N VAL A 166 -17.70 -12.82 8.89
CA VAL A 166 -16.60 -13.52 9.57
C VAL A 166 -15.70 -12.50 10.27
N LEU A 167 -15.39 -11.38 9.62
CA LEU A 167 -14.58 -10.32 10.20
C LEU A 167 -15.20 -9.74 11.48
N LEU A 168 -16.49 -9.42 11.48
CA LEU A 168 -17.17 -8.89 12.67
C LEU A 168 -17.09 -9.87 13.83
N ARG A 169 -17.31 -11.17 13.57
CA ARG A 169 -17.15 -12.22 14.58
C ARG A 169 -15.74 -12.28 15.14
N LEU A 170 -14.73 -12.13 14.29
CA LEU A 170 -13.33 -12.08 14.73
C LEU A 170 -13.06 -10.85 15.62
N LEU A 171 -13.56 -9.68 15.25
CA LEU A 171 -13.40 -8.46 16.06
C LEU A 171 -14.13 -8.55 17.40
N ASP A 172 -15.34 -9.13 17.42
CA ASP A 172 -16.09 -9.34 18.66
C ASP A 172 -15.40 -10.39 19.54
N GLY A 173 -14.90 -11.49 18.96
CA GLY A 173 -14.13 -12.49 19.70
C GLY A 173 -12.82 -11.95 20.27
N MET A 174 -12.16 -11.02 19.57
CA MET A 174 -10.99 -10.32 20.12
C MET A 174 -11.38 -9.50 21.35
N GLU A 175 -12.46 -8.72 21.27
CA GLU A 175 -12.95 -7.89 22.38
C GLU A 175 -13.34 -8.74 23.60
N THR A 176 -13.98 -9.89 23.37
CA THR A 176 -14.32 -10.85 24.44
C THR A 176 -13.07 -11.43 25.11
N LEU A 177 -12.04 -11.78 24.31
CA LEU A 177 -10.81 -12.38 24.83
C LEU A 177 -9.88 -11.37 25.50
N ALA A 178 -9.91 -10.11 25.07
CA ALA A 178 -9.21 -9.01 25.69
C ALA A 178 -9.93 -7.68 25.41
N SER A 179 -10.38 -7.03 26.48
CA SER A 179 -11.01 -5.71 26.42
C SER A 179 -10.10 -4.68 25.76
N ASP A 180 -10.71 -3.74 25.04
CA ASP A 180 -10.08 -2.69 24.24
C ASP A 180 -9.34 -3.18 22.98
N SER A 181 -9.27 -4.48 22.72
CA SER A 181 -8.55 -5.00 21.55
C SER A 181 -9.21 -4.60 20.22
N LYS A 182 -10.54 -4.53 20.18
CA LYS A 182 -11.29 -4.05 19.02
C LYS A 182 -11.12 -2.54 18.81
N GLN A 183 -11.12 -1.77 19.90
CA GLN A 183 -10.87 -0.32 19.87
C GLN A 183 -9.46 0.00 19.38
N HIS A 184 -8.46 -0.71 19.89
CA HIS A 184 -7.08 -0.59 19.43
C HIS A 184 -6.95 -0.95 17.95
N PHE A 185 -7.63 -2.01 17.48
CA PHE A 185 -7.65 -2.34 16.06
C PHE A 185 -8.22 -1.18 15.22
N TYR A 186 -9.34 -0.58 15.61
CA TYR A 186 -9.90 0.58 14.91
C TYR A 186 -8.97 1.78 14.93
N GLN A 187 -8.31 2.07 16.06
CA GLN A 187 -7.34 3.14 16.17
C GLN A 187 -6.15 2.93 15.21
N MET A 188 -5.63 1.71 15.11
CA MET A 188 -4.57 1.38 14.15
C MET A 188 -5.08 1.50 12.71
N MET A 189 -6.33 1.12 12.44
CA MET A 189 -6.94 1.26 11.12
C MET A 189 -7.07 2.73 10.68
N SER A 190 -7.31 3.63 11.63
CA SER A 190 -7.43 5.08 11.41
C SER A 190 -6.09 5.83 11.24
N GLY A 191 -4.97 5.24 11.66
CA GLY A 191 -3.71 5.94 11.92
C GLY A 191 -2.77 6.24 10.74
N GLN A 192 -3.25 6.78 9.60
CA GLN A 192 -2.38 7.54 8.67
C GLN A 192 -3.05 8.41 7.59
N ASN A 193 -4.40 8.43 7.48
CA ASN A 193 -5.09 9.32 6.53
C ASN A 193 -6.33 10.03 7.11
N GLN A 194 -6.66 9.79 8.40
CA GLN A 194 -7.84 10.40 9.01
C GLN A 194 -7.60 11.77 9.66
N LEU A 195 -6.41 12.15 10.11
CA LEU A 195 -6.31 13.43 10.85
C LEU A 195 -6.64 14.64 9.97
N GLN A 196 -6.13 14.70 8.73
CA GLN A 196 -6.42 15.80 7.81
C GLN A 196 -7.80 15.72 7.14
N SER A 197 -8.36 14.51 6.99
CA SER A 197 -9.70 14.33 6.40
C SER A 197 -10.80 14.49 7.46
N SER A 198 -10.66 13.85 8.63
CA SER A 198 -11.55 13.97 9.79
C SER A 198 -11.62 15.42 10.30
N LEU A 199 -10.50 16.16 10.37
CA LEU A 199 -10.57 17.58 10.75
C LEU A 199 -11.31 18.42 9.70
N LYS A 200 -11.21 18.09 8.41
CA LYS A 200 -11.96 18.80 7.35
C LYS A 200 -13.45 18.49 7.41
N TYR A 201 -13.83 17.22 7.59
CA TYR A 201 -15.23 16.82 7.73
C TYR A 201 -15.84 17.38 9.02
N SER A 202 -15.13 17.28 10.15
CA SER A 202 -15.55 17.82 11.43
C SER A 202 -15.70 19.35 11.41
N LEU A 203 -14.78 20.09 10.78
CA LEU A 203 -14.93 21.55 10.66
C LEU A 203 -16.13 21.93 9.79
N THR A 204 -16.37 21.18 8.70
CA THR A 204 -17.50 21.44 7.81
C THR A 204 -18.84 21.16 8.50
N GLU A 205 -18.93 20.08 9.28
CA GLU A 205 -20.11 19.75 10.07
C GLU A 205 -20.36 20.78 11.17
N ILE A 206 -19.31 21.24 11.88
CA ILE A 206 -19.42 22.28 12.91
C ILE A 206 -19.93 23.60 12.30
N ILE A 207 -19.42 24.01 11.13
CA ILE A 207 -19.87 25.23 10.44
C ILE A 207 -21.34 25.14 10.01
N GLN A 208 -21.84 23.94 9.68
CA GLN A 208 -23.22 23.75 9.23
C GLN A 208 -24.25 23.81 10.36
N VAL A 209 -23.85 23.51 11.61
CA VAL A 209 -24.77 23.47 12.76
C VAL A 209 -24.60 24.64 13.73
N ALA A 210 -23.51 25.40 13.61
CA ALA A 210 -23.25 26.55 14.48
C ALA A 210 -24.18 27.74 14.16
N ASP A 211 -24.56 28.47 15.19
CA ASP A 211 -25.38 29.68 15.06
C ASP A 211 -24.54 30.93 14.71
N GLU A 212 -25.21 32.07 14.51
CA GLU A 212 -24.56 33.30 14.04
C GLU A 212 -23.50 33.83 15.02
N ASP A 213 -23.78 33.77 16.32
CA ASP A 213 -22.87 34.24 17.37
C ASP A 213 -21.64 33.31 17.47
N GLU A 214 -21.85 31.99 17.40
CA GLU A 214 -20.79 30.99 17.39
C GLU A 214 -19.90 31.11 16.12
N LEU A 215 -20.49 31.41 14.96
CA LEU A 215 -19.74 31.67 13.72
C LEU A 215 -18.88 32.92 13.85
N LEU A 216 -19.41 34.00 14.42
CA LEU A 216 -18.70 35.27 14.63
C LEU A 216 -17.50 35.10 15.57
N ASP A 217 -17.66 34.33 16.63
CA ASP A 217 -16.58 33.99 17.57
C ASP A 217 -15.51 33.12 16.89
N ALA A 218 -15.92 32.11 16.12
CA ALA A 218 -15.01 31.27 15.36
C ALA A 218 -14.21 32.08 14.32
N MET A 219 -14.87 32.98 13.58
CA MET A 219 -14.22 33.86 12.62
C MET A 219 -13.22 34.80 13.29
N SER A 220 -13.57 35.35 14.45
CA SER A 220 -12.67 36.20 15.24
C SER A 220 -11.43 35.44 15.72
N ALA A 221 -11.61 34.20 16.21
CA ALA A 221 -10.52 33.33 16.63
C ALA A 221 -9.59 32.95 15.45
N ILE A 222 -10.16 32.62 14.29
CA ILE A 222 -9.42 32.30 13.06
C ILE A 222 -8.63 33.51 12.59
N ALA A 223 -9.25 34.69 12.54
CA ALA A 223 -8.60 35.94 12.13
C ALA A 223 -7.43 36.31 13.05
N ASN A 224 -7.60 36.15 14.37
CA ASN A 224 -6.53 36.37 15.34
C ASN A 224 -5.38 35.38 15.13
N ARG A 225 -5.68 34.12 14.83
CA ARG A 225 -4.65 33.12 14.55
C ARG A 225 -3.86 33.42 13.27
N PHE A 226 -4.52 33.85 12.21
CA PHE A 226 -3.83 34.29 10.98
C PHE A 226 -2.93 35.50 11.21
N ARG A 227 -3.36 36.45 12.06
CA ARG A 227 -2.53 37.59 12.48
C ARG A 227 -1.28 37.13 13.23
N CYS A 228 -1.41 36.15 14.14
CA CYS A 228 -0.25 35.57 14.83
C CYS A 228 0.74 34.86 13.88
N ILE A 229 0.24 34.10 12.91
CA ILE A 229 1.07 33.39 11.92
C ILE A 229 1.84 34.40 11.04
N ARG A 230 1.19 35.49 10.65
CA ARG A 230 1.79 36.51 9.78
C ARG A 230 2.82 37.38 10.52
N ASN A 231 2.58 37.67 11.80
CA ASN A 231 3.54 38.40 12.65
C ASN A 231 4.75 37.56 13.06
N SER A 232 4.67 36.22 13.01
CA SER A 232 5.82 35.33 13.23
C SER A 232 6.67 35.12 11.98
N SER A 233 6.20 35.56 10.80
CA SER A 233 6.92 35.47 9.53
C SER A 233 7.76 36.72 9.20
N THR A 234 7.77 37.74 10.08
CA THR A 234 8.36 39.07 9.82
C THR A 234 9.52 39.43 10.75
N VAL A 235 10.06 38.48 11.53
CA VAL A 235 11.13 38.75 12.52
C VAL A 235 12.49 38.10 12.15
N GLU A 236 12.63 37.42 11.01
CA GLU A 236 13.91 36.79 10.59
C GLU A 236 14.74 37.58 9.56
N SER A 237 14.50 38.88 9.42
CA SER A 237 15.38 39.74 8.61
C SER A 237 15.79 41.01 9.36
N ASP A 238 16.56 40.85 10.44
CA ASP A 238 17.50 41.89 10.90
C ASP A 238 18.61 41.24 11.74
N SER A 239 19.63 40.74 11.04
CA SER A 239 20.95 40.50 11.64
C SER A 239 21.75 41.80 11.57
N PRO A 240 22.23 42.37 12.70
CA PRO A 240 23.06 43.55 12.67
C PRO A 240 24.47 43.17 12.19
N SER A 241 24.77 43.49 10.92
CA SER A 241 26.15 43.53 10.43
C SER A 241 26.89 44.68 11.11
N SER A 242 27.50 44.37 12.24
CA SER A 242 28.66 45.10 12.73
C SER A 242 29.89 44.61 11.95
N THR A 243 30.53 45.50 11.20
CA THR A 243 32.00 45.73 11.19
C THR A 243 32.35 46.82 10.17
N LEU A 244 32.77 47.96 10.73
CA LEU A 244 33.76 48.95 10.27
C LEU A 244 34.07 49.10 8.77
N HIS A 245 33.81 50.32 8.26
CA HIS A 245 34.82 51.12 7.55
C HIS A 245 34.42 52.61 7.52
N ARG A 246 35.09 53.47 8.30
CA ARG A 246 35.38 54.83 7.84
C ARG A 246 36.60 55.42 8.55
N ARG A 247 37.61 55.67 7.71
CA ARG A 247 38.75 56.55 7.97
C ARG A 247 38.26 57.97 8.28
N HIS A 248 38.91 58.63 9.23
CA HIS A 248 39.61 59.89 9.02
C HIS A 248 40.73 60.03 10.06
#